data_AF-A0A6G1BMQ7-F1
#
_entry.id   AF-A0A6G1BMQ7-F1
#
_cell.length_a   1.000
_cell.length_b   1.000
_cell.length_c   1.000
_cell.angle_alpha   90.00
_cell.angle_beta   90.00
_cell.angle_gamma   90.00
#
_symmetry.space_group_name_H-M   'P 1'
#
loop_
_entity.id
_entity.type
_entity.pdbx_description
1 polymer ?
#
loop_
_entity_poly.entity_id
_entity_poly.type
_entity_poly.pdbx_seq_one_letter_code
_entity_poly.pdbx_strand_id
1 'polypeptide(L)'
;MKPENILLDKDLEPKITDFGLSKLLNKDGSDAILTPIRGTRGYMAPEWVSTLSVTEKVDVYSYGVILLKLVKGIRVSEWVIHGIKICEMDIRMVARATCEKMESNEEISIEDLVDYRLNGDFNHVQVKMMIEIAVSCLEEDRSKRPNMNSVVQGLISVED
;
A
#
# COMPACT_ATOMS: atom_id res chain seq x y z
N MET A 1 0.44 8.78 -3.34
CA MET A 1 1.53 8.16 -4.14
C MET A 1 1.00 7.05 -5.09
N LYS A 2 1.63 6.74 -6.23
CA LYS A 2 1.27 5.63 -7.14
C LYS A 2 2.51 5.03 -7.87
N PRO A 3 2.46 3.77 -8.37
CA PRO A 3 3.59 3.13 -9.04
C PRO A 3 4.13 3.86 -10.26
N GLU A 4 3.27 4.53 -11.04
CA GLU A 4 3.71 5.29 -12.23
C GLU A 4 4.59 6.50 -11.86
N ASN A 5 4.57 6.90 -10.58
CA ASN A 5 5.39 7.96 -10.03
C ASN A 5 6.63 7.40 -9.29
N ILE A 6 6.91 6.09 -9.38
CA ILE A 6 8.14 5.47 -8.92
C ILE A 6 8.88 4.95 -10.15
N LEU A 7 9.96 5.65 -10.52
CA LEU A 7 10.83 5.23 -11.61
C LEU A 7 11.94 4.35 -11.07
N LEU A 8 12.47 3.46 -11.91
CA LEU A 8 13.67 2.69 -11.61
C LEU A 8 14.80 3.21 -12.50
N ASP A 9 15.99 3.37 -11.94
CA ASP A 9 17.17 3.65 -12.75
C ASP A 9 17.82 2.35 -13.28
N LYS A 10 19.01 2.48 -13.89
CA LYS A 10 19.73 1.35 -14.49
C LYS A 10 20.12 0.25 -13.49
N ASP A 11 20.20 0.60 -12.20
CA ASP A 11 20.60 -0.30 -11.12
C ASP A 11 19.35 -0.80 -10.35
N LEU A 12 18.15 -0.54 -10.88
CA LEU A 12 16.85 -0.83 -10.28
C LEU A 12 16.58 -0.06 -8.97
N GLU A 13 17.29 1.04 -8.74
CA GLU A 13 17.06 1.90 -7.58
C GLU A 13 15.80 2.75 -7.77
N PRO A 14 14.84 2.71 -6.82
CA PRO A 14 13.58 3.44 -6.93
C PRO A 14 13.76 4.95 -6.72
N LYS A 15 13.18 5.75 -7.61
CA LYS A 15 13.17 7.22 -7.57
C LYS A 15 11.74 7.74 -7.67
N ILE A 16 11.31 8.48 -6.65
CA ILE A 16 10.00 9.13 -6.63
C ILE A 16 10.03 10.34 -7.57
N THR A 17 9.02 10.46 -8.42
CA THR A 17 8.82 11.57 -9.36
C THR A 17 7.44 12.19 -9.19
N ASP A 18 7.17 13.24 -9.98
CA ASP A 18 5.88 13.91 -10.10
C ASP A 18 5.31 14.41 -8.76
N PHE A 19 5.93 15.49 -8.28
CA PHE A 19 5.54 16.23 -7.08
C PHE A 19 4.48 17.31 -7.37
N GLY A 20 3.80 17.27 -8.53
CA GLY A 20 2.85 18.31 -8.96
C GLY A 20 1.61 18.46 -8.06
N LEU A 21 1.34 17.45 -7.24
CA LEU A 21 0.27 17.45 -6.23
C LEU A 21 0.80 17.42 -4.80
N SER A 22 2.13 17.46 -4.60
CA SER A 22 2.74 17.46 -3.27
C SER A 22 2.45 18.77 -2.54
N LYS A 23 2.32 18.69 -1.21
CA LYS A 23 2.08 19.85 -0.35
C LYS A 23 3.05 19.86 0.81
N LEU A 24 3.59 21.04 1.11
CA LEU A 24 4.26 21.31 2.38
C LEU A 24 3.19 21.62 3.41
N LEU A 25 3.15 20.85 4.49
CA LEU A 25 2.25 21.10 5.61
C LEU A 25 3.03 21.85 6.69
N ASN A 26 2.47 22.96 7.17
CA ASN A 26 3.01 23.65 8.34
C ASN A 26 2.89 22.75 9.58
N LYS A 27 3.86 22.83 10.49
CA LYS A 27 3.89 22.02 11.72
C LYS A 27 2.68 22.24 12.63
N ASP A 28 1.96 23.35 12.45
CA ASP A 28 0.75 23.69 13.18
C ASP A 28 -0.54 23.13 12.56
N GLY A 29 -0.46 22.41 11.43
CA GLY A 29 -1.59 21.73 10.78
C GLY A 29 -2.60 22.67 10.11
N SER A 30 -2.30 23.96 10.03
CA SER A 30 -3.19 25.01 9.51
C SER A 30 -3.63 24.79 8.06
N ASP A 31 -2.75 24.22 7.22
CA ASP A 31 -3.01 23.97 5.79
C ASP A 31 -3.80 22.67 5.50
N ALA A 32 -4.06 21.84 6.52
CA ALA A 32 -4.70 20.54 6.32
C ALA A 32 -6.19 20.65 5.91
N ILE A 33 -6.82 21.81 6.13
CA ILE A 33 -8.28 21.99 6.12
C ILE A 33 -8.86 22.25 4.71
N LEU A 34 -8.06 22.69 3.73
CA LEU A 34 -8.56 23.16 2.42
C LEU A 34 -7.85 22.53 1.22
N THR A 35 -7.84 21.19 1.14
CA THR A 35 -7.29 20.49 -0.03
C THR A 35 -8.40 20.03 -0.96
N PRO A 36 -8.49 20.55 -2.21
CA PRO A 36 -9.39 20.00 -3.22
C PRO A 36 -9.08 18.52 -3.47
N ILE A 37 -10.12 17.71 -3.64
CA ILE A 37 -9.98 16.28 -3.93
C ILE A 37 -9.22 16.11 -5.26
N ARG A 38 -7.94 15.79 -5.18
CA ARG A 38 -7.07 15.46 -6.32
C ARG A 38 -6.25 14.21 -5.99
N GLY A 39 -6.17 13.24 -6.88
CA GLY A 39 -5.45 11.99 -6.63
C GLY A 39 -5.75 10.93 -7.67
N THR A 40 -5.08 9.78 -7.56
CA THR A 40 -5.31 8.63 -8.45
C THR A 40 -6.21 7.61 -7.78
N ARG A 41 -7.36 7.32 -8.40
CA ARG A 41 -8.34 6.35 -7.90
C ARG A 41 -7.67 4.99 -7.64
N GLY A 42 -8.00 4.37 -6.51
CA GLY A 42 -7.41 3.10 -6.08
C GLY A 42 -6.14 3.23 -5.23
N TYR A 43 -5.60 4.45 -5.07
CA TYR A 43 -4.49 4.76 -4.15
C TYR A 43 -4.86 5.78 -3.08
N MET A 44 -6.01 6.43 -3.25
CA MET A 44 -6.47 7.48 -2.35
C MET A 44 -6.99 6.85 -1.06
N ALA A 45 -6.50 7.36 0.07
CA ALA A 45 -7.03 7.02 1.39
C ALA A 45 -8.51 7.46 1.49
N PRO A 46 -9.35 6.74 2.25
CA PRO A 46 -10.79 7.04 2.35
C PRO A 46 -11.06 8.45 2.87
N GLU A 47 -10.22 8.96 3.78
CA GLU A 47 -10.35 10.31 4.33
C GLU A 47 -10.10 11.43 3.30
N TRP A 48 -9.43 11.11 2.19
CA TRP A 48 -9.15 12.05 1.12
C TRP A 48 -10.44 12.46 0.37
N VAL A 49 -11.47 11.61 0.43
CA VAL A 49 -12.76 11.85 -0.24
C VAL A 49 -13.78 12.47 0.72
N SER A 50 -13.56 12.38 2.03
CA SER A 50 -14.54 12.78 3.06
C SER A 50 -14.36 14.21 3.60
N THR A 51 -13.68 15.11 2.88
CA THR A 51 -13.46 16.52 3.31
C THR A 51 -12.76 16.68 4.67
N LEU A 52 -12.11 15.63 5.18
CA LEU A 52 -11.34 15.67 6.41
C LEU A 52 -9.95 16.27 6.18
N SER A 53 -9.33 16.73 7.27
CA SER A 53 -7.98 17.29 7.23
C SER A 53 -6.99 16.29 6.62
N VAL A 54 -6.27 16.67 5.58
CA VAL A 54 -5.29 15.76 4.95
C VAL A 54 -3.99 15.75 5.76
N THR A 55 -3.45 14.58 6.05
CA THR A 55 -2.16 14.39 6.75
C THR A 55 -1.24 13.48 5.96
N GLU A 56 0.01 13.32 6.37
CA GLU A 56 0.99 12.40 5.76
C GLU A 56 0.52 10.93 5.71
N LYS A 57 -0.48 10.55 6.53
CA LYS A 57 -1.06 9.19 6.58
C LYS A 57 -1.74 8.75 5.28
N VAL A 58 -2.04 9.69 4.40
CA VAL A 58 -2.61 9.42 3.07
C VAL A 58 -1.59 8.82 2.12
N ASP A 59 -0.31 9.18 2.28
CA ASP A 59 0.81 8.58 1.55
C ASP A 59 1.18 7.23 2.13
N VAL A 60 1.06 7.05 3.46
CA VAL A 60 1.18 5.73 4.11
C VAL A 60 0.13 4.76 3.53
N TYR A 61 -1.13 5.18 3.41
CA TYR A 61 -2.17 4.35 2.79
C TYR A 61 -1.83 4.00 1.34
N SER A 62 -1.46 5.02 0.55
CA SER A 62 -1.04 4.82 -0.85
C SER A 62 0.10 3.79 -0.95
N TYR A 63 1.06 3.85 -0.03
CA TYR A 63 2.20 2.93 0.04
C TYR A 63 1.76 1.50 0.39
N GLY A 64 0.84 1.32 1.34
CA GLY A 64 0.25 0.01 1.66
C GLY A 64 -0.41 -0.66 0.45
N VAL A 65 -1.14 0.11 -0.37
CA VAL A 65 -1.70 -0.41 -1.63
C VAL A 65 -0.58 -0.90 -2.57
N ILE A 66 0.55 -0.20 -2.62
CA ILE A 66 1.66 -0.53 -3.50
C ILE A 66 2.39 -1.78 -3.02
N LEU A 67 2.63 -1.91 -1.71
CA LEU A 67 3.22 -3.11 -1.13
C LEU A 67 2.39 -4.36 -1.44
N LEU A 68 1.07 -4.34 -1.21
CA LEU A 68 0.22 -5.50 -1.56
C LEU A 68 0.28 -5.84 -3.04
N LYS A 69 0.38 -4.82 -3.91
CA LYS A 69 0.50 -5.03 -5.36
C LYS A 69 1.86 -5.61 -5.74
N LEU A 70 2.93 -5.21 -5.07
CA LEU A 70 4.26 -5.79 -5.27
C LEU A 70 4.25 -7.26 -4.89
N VAL A 71 3.71 -7.61 -3.72
CA VAL A 71 3.58 -9.00 -3.27
C VAL A 71 2.79 -9.84 -4.27
N LYS A 72 1.65 -9.35 -4.76
CA LYS A 72 0.80 -10.07 -5.72
C LYS A 72 1.30 -10.04 -7.17
N GLY A 73 2.14 -9.08 -7.55
CA GLY A 73 2.63 -8.91 -8.91
C GLY A 73 1.63 -8.34 -9.92
N ILE A 74 0.51 -7.75 -9.47
CA ILE A 74 -0.60 -7.37 -10.36
C ILE A 74 -0.68 -5.86 -10.58
N ARG A 75 -0.79 -5.43 -11.84
CA ARG A 75 -1.03 -4.02 -12.25
C ARG A 75 -2.46 -3.57 -11.95
N VAL A 76 -2.61 -2.37 -11.40
CA VAL A 76 -3.90 -1.72 -11.04
C VAL A 76 -4.97 -1.80 -12.12
N SER A 77 -4.57 -1.65 -13.38
CA SER A 77 -5.45 -1.57 -14.54
C SER A 77 -6.00 -2.91 -15.00
N GLU A 78 -5.44 -4.03 -14.51
CA GLU A 78 -5.69 -5.38 -15.01
C GLU A 78 -6.32 -6.32 -13.96
N TRP A 79 -6.61 -5.83 -12.76
CA TRP A 79 -7.30 -6.61 -11.74
C TRP A 79 -8.74 -6.92 -12.17
N VAL A 80 -8.98 -8.14 -12.66
CA VAL A 80 -10.29 -8.76 -12.90
C VAL A 80 -10.33 -10.11 -12.21
N ILE A 81 -11.14 -10.26 -11.16
CA ILE A 81 -11.44 -11.55 -10.54
C ILE A 81 -12.91 -11.86 -10.87
N HIS A 82 -13.17 -13.01 -11.49
CA HIS A 82 -14.53 -13.43 -11.92
C HIS A 82 -15.28 -12.40 -12.80
N GLY A 83 -14.57 -11.66 -13.66
CA GLY A 83 -15.19 -10.66 -14.55
C GLY A 83 -15.52 -9.31 -13.89
N ILE A 84 -15.21 -9.14 -12.60
CA ILE A 84 -15.46 -7.92 -11.84
C ILE A 84 -14.15 -7.13 -11.76
N LYS A 85 -14.17 -5.86 -12.22
CA LYS A 85 -13.05 -4.93 -12.04
C LYS A 85 -12.88 -4.64 -10.55
N ILE A 86 -11.68 -4.82 -10.03
CA ILE A 86 -11.34 -4.57 -8.61
C ILE A 86 -11.50 -3.13 -8.15
N CYS A 87 -11.91 -2.19 -9.01
CA CYS A 87 -12.51 -0.97 -8.50
C CYS A 87 -13.76 -1.21 -7.62
N GLU A 88 -14.36 -2.41 -7.66
CA GLU A 88 -15.50 -2.83 -6.84
C GLU A 88 -15.14 -3.73 -5.64
N MET A 89 -13.98 -4.40 -5.65
CA MET A 89 -13.52 -5.20 -4.49
C MET A 89 -12.52 -4.37 -3.70
N ASP A 90 -12.89 -4.02 -2.47
CA ASP A 90 -12.08 -3.16 -1.61
C ASP A 90 -10.69 -3.79 -1.43
N ILE A 91 -9.60 -3.08 -1.77
CA ILE A 91 -8.22 -3.52 -1.48
C ILE A 91 -8.08 -3.88 0.01
N ARG A 92 -8.91 -3.27 0.87
CA ARG A 92 -9.04 -3.60 2.29
C ARG A 92 -9.65 -4.99 2.53
N MET A 93 -10.59 -5.45 1.70
CA MET A 93 -11.11 -6.82 1.76
C MET A 93 -10.02 -7.83 1.40
N VAL A 94 -9.18 -7.53 0.40
CA VAL A 94 -8.03 -8.37 0.05
C VAL A 94 -7.02 -8.38 1.20
N ALA A 95 -6.70 -7.22 1.78
CA ALA A 95 -5.83 -7.09 2.93
C ALA A 95 -6.35 -7.89 4.14
N ARG A 96 -7.62 -7.71 4.52
CA ARG A 96 -8.27 -8.43 5.63
C ARG A 96 -8.30 -9.94 5.39
N ALA A 97 -8.74 -10.37 4.21
CA ALA A 97 -8.75 -11.79 3.87
C ALA A 97 -7.33 -12.37 3.89
N THR A 98 -6.30 -11.59 3.56
CA THR A 98 -4.90 -12.04 3.66
C THR A 98 -4.48 -12.20 5.12
N CYS A 99 -4.84 -11.27 6.01
CA CYS A 99 -4.57 -11.39 7.45
C CYS A 99 -5.34 -12.52 8.13
N GLU A 100 -6.65 -12.63 7.88
CA GLU A 100 -7.48 -13.70 8.45
C GLU A 100 -6.96 -15.09 8.04
N LYS A 101 -6.44 -15.22 6.82
CA LYS A 101 -5.82 -16.44 6.32
C LYS A 101 -4.45 -16.73 6.92
N MET A 102 -3.69 -15.70 7.30
CA MET A 102 -2.43 -15.87 8.04
C MET A 102 -2.63 -16.33 9.50
N GLU A 103 -3.80 -16.01 10.08
CA GLU A 103 -4.18 -16.39 11.45
C GLU A 103 -4.94 -17.73 11.51
N SER A 104 -5.58 -18.16 10.42
CA SER A 104 -6.22 -19.46 10.34
C SER A 104 -5.18 -20.59 10.19
N ASN A 105 -5.35 -21.68 10.95
CA ASN A 105 -4.58 -22.94 10.83
C ASN A 105 -4.83 -23.71 9.51
N GLU A 106 -5.56 -23.13 8.56
CA GLU A 106 -5.67 -23.67 7.20
C GLU A 106 -4.37 -23.32 6.47
N GLU A 107 -3.61 -24.33 6.04
CA GLU A 107 -2.38 -24.20 5.24
C GLU A 107 -2.67 -23.54 3.88
N ILE A 108 -3.00 -22.26 3.87
CA ILE A 108 -2.89 -21.44 2.68
C ILE A 108 -1.42 -21.06 2.62
N SER A 109 -0.72 -21.74 1.71
CA SER A 109 0.68 -21.47 1.44
C SER A 109 0.82 -19.99 1.08
N ILE A 110 1.81 -19.31 1.66
CA ILE A 110 2.19 -17.93 1.30
C ILE A 110 2.34 -17.79 -0.24
N GLU A 111 2.63 -18.89 -0.93
CA GLU A 111 2.68 -19.01 -2.39
C GLU A 111 1.40 -18.56 -3.10
N ASP A 112 0.20 -18.77 -2.54
CA ASP A 112 -1.07 -18.30 -3.12
C ASP A 112 -1.24 -16.76 -2.99
N LEU A 113 -0.47 -16.17 -2.08
CA LEU A 113 -0.49 -14.73 -1.78
C LEU A 113 0.53 -13.95 -2.61
N VAL A 114 1.54 -14.64 -3.14
CA VAL A 114 2.66 -14.07 -3.86
C VAL A 114 2.45 -14.16 -5.37
N ASP A 115 3.13 -13.30 -6.14
CA ASP A 115 3.20 -13.37 -7.59
C ASP A 115 3.68 -14.76 -8.04
N TYR A 116 2.80 -15.51 -8.70
CA TYR A 116 3.09 -16.84 -9.22
C TYR A 116 4.31 -16.88 -10.16
N ARG A 117 4.67 -15.74 -10.78
CA ARG A 117 5.84 -15.63 -11.67
C ARG A 117 7.17 -15.71 -10.92
N LEU A 118 7.16 -15.49 -9.60
CA LEU A 118 8.34 -15.73 -8.76
C LEU A 118 8.61 -17.22 -8.59
N ASN A 119 7.64 -18.11 -8.84
CA ASN A 119 7.85 -19.56 -8.88
C ASN A 119 8.57 -20.12 -7.63
N GLY A 120 8.21 -19.60 -6.44
CA GLY A 120 8.83 -19.97 -5.16
C GLY A 120 10.15 -19.27 -4.84
N ASP A 121 10.68 -18.43 -5.75
CA ASP A 121 11.90 -17.66 -5.54
C ASP A 121 11.62 -16.37 -4.75
N PHE A 122 11.31 -16.54 -3.47
CA PHE A 122 11.10 -15.45 -2.53
C PHE A 122 11.37 -15.88 -1.09
N ASN A 123 11.68 -14.91 -0.23
CA ASN A 123 11.82 -15.15 1.20
C ASN A 123 10.45 -15.05 1.90
N HIS A 124 9.98 -16.17 2.50
CA HIS A 124 8.70 -16.22 3.19
C HIS A 124 8.59 -15.25 4.37
N VAL A 125 9.69 -15.00 5.10
CA VAL A 125 9.72 -14.06 6.24
C VAL A 125 9.54 -12.63 5.73
N GLN A 126 10.26 -12.26 4.66
CA GLN A 126 10.12 -10.94 4.05
C GLN A 126 8.73 -10.71 3.49
N VAL A 127 8.17 -11.69 2.77
CA VAL A 127 6.79 -11.59 2.23
C VAL A 127 5.78 -11.41 3.36
N LYS A 128 5.88 -12.21 4.43
CA LYS A 128 4.98 -12.10 5.58
C LYS A 128 5.04 -10.70 6.20
N MET A 129 6.25 -10.19 6.43
CA MET A 129 6.46 -8.83 6.94
C MET A 129 5.88 -7.76 6.01
N MET A 130 6.10 -7.88 4.70
CA MET A 130 5.54 -6.95 3.71
C MET A 130 4.01 -6.91 3.76
N ILE A 131 3.35 -8.07 3.90
CA ILE A 131 1.90 -8.16 4.01
C ILE A 131 1.40 -7.52 5.31
N GLU A 132 2.00 -7.85 6.45
CA GLU A 132 1.62 -7.30 7.77
C GLU A 132 1.73 -5.76 7.80
N ILE A 133 2.83 -5.23 7.26
CA ILE A 133 3.04 -3.78 7.11
C ILE A 133 2.00 -3.18 6.18
N ALA A 134 1.73 -3.83 5.04
CA ALA A 134 0.78 -3.32 4.07
C ALA A 134 -0.64 -3.25 4.65
N VAL A 135 -1.07 -4.27 5.39
CA VAL A 135 -2.38 -4.27 6.07
C VAL A 135 -2.44 -3.14 7.11
N SER A 136 -1.41 -2.98 7.93
CA SER A 136 -1.33 -1.90 8.92
C SER A 136 -1.39 -0.51 8.27
N CYS A 137 -0.81 -0.35 7.08
CA CYS A 137 -0.89 0.90 6.31
C CYS A 137 -2.29 1.16 5.75
N LEU A 138 -3.11 0.13 5.55
CA LEU A 138 -4.45 0.19 4.97
C LEU A 138 -5.59 0.35 6.00
N GLU A 139 -5.24 0.51 7.28
CA GLU A 139 -6.20 0.79 8.35
C GLU A 139 -7.14 1.96 7.99
N GLU A 140 -8.43 1.77 8.26
CA GLU A 140 -9.45 2.80 7.98
C GLU A 140 -9.26 4.02 8.87
N ASP A 141 -8.96 3.78 10.15
CA ASP A 141 -8.55 4.81 11.08
C ASP A 141 -7.09 5.21 10.82
N ARG A 142 -6.89 6.39 10.24
CA ARG A 142 -5.56 6.96 9.95
C ARG A 142 -4.65 7.05 11.18
N SER A 143 -5.20 7.12 12.39
CA SER A 143 -4.41 7.20 13.62
C SER A 143 -3.70 5.87 13.92
N LYS A 144 -4.29 4.75 13.49
CA LYS A 144 -3.74 3.40 13.64
C LYS A 144 -2.68 3.05 12.60
N ARG A 145 -2.68 3.73 11.46
CA ARG A 145 -1.63 3.55 10.44
C ARG A 145 -0.26 3.87 11.04
N PRO A 146 0.81 3.12 10.72
CA PRO A 146 2.16 3.50 11.13
C PRO A 146 2.57 4.83 10.49
N ASN A 147 3.65 5.43 10.99
CA ASN A 147 4.36 6.46 10.24
C ASN A 147 5.39 5.80 9.30
N MET A 148 5.87 6.53 8.29
CA MET A 148 6.82 5.96 7.33
C MET A 148 8.15 5.52 7.94
N ASN A 149 8.57 6.11 9.07
CA ASN A 149 9.78 5.66 9.76
C ASN A 149 9.58 4.24 10.33
N SER A 150 8.47 3.99 11.02
CA SER A 150 8.11 2.66 11.52
C SER A 150 7.97 1.63 10.39
N VAL A 151 7.39 2.04 9.25
CA VAL A 151 7.31 1.18 8.05
C VAL A 151 8.69 0.77 7.58
N VAL A 152 9.62 1.72 7.46
CA VAL A 152 11.00 1.44 7.04
C VAL A 152 11.71 0.54 8.04
N GLN A 153 11.58 0.79 9.35
CA GLN A 153 12.19 -0.06 10.38
C GLN A 153 11.69 -1.50 10.32
N GLY A 154 10.40 -1.72 10.06
CA GLY A 154 9.86 -3.07 9.89
C GLY A 154 10.43 -3.77 8.66
N LEU A 155 10.56 -3.07 7.53
CA LEU A 155 11.12 -3.65 6.30
C LEU A 155 12.61 -3.99 6.44
N ILE A 156 13.41 -3.11 7.06
CA ILE A 156 14.85 -3.34 7.26
C ILE A 156 15.12 -4.46 8.27
N SER A 157 14.21 -4.70 9.23
CA SER A 157 14.39 -5.76 10.24
C SER A 157 14.46 -7.18 9.69
N VAL A 158 14.06 -7.37 8.43
CA VAL A 158 14.07 -8.65 7.70
C VAL A 158 14.99 -8.62 6.46
N GLU A 159 15.78 -7.55 6.33
CA GLU A 159 16.80 -7.38 5.29
C GLU A 159 18.10 -8.01 5.84
N ASP A 160 18.55 -9.11 5.21
CA ASP A 160 19.78 -9.83 5.57
C ASP A 160 21.04 -9.06 5.16
#